data_AF-A0A2G9U6K8-F1
#
_entry.id   AF-A0A2G9U6K8-F1
#
_cell.length_a   1.000
_cell.length_b   1.000
_cell.length_c   1.000
_cell.angle_alpha   90.00
_cell.angle_beta   90.00
_cell.angle_gamma   90.00
#
_symmetry.space_group_name_H-M   'P 1'
#
loop_
_entity.id
_entity.type
_entity.pdbx_description
1 polymer ?
#
loop_
_entity_poly.entity_id
_entity_poly.type
_entity_poly.pdbx_seq_one_letter_code
_entity_poly.pdbx_strand_id
1 'polypeptide(L)'
;MFTGTYDAYKLGQEMLDGDDSDSKVVVVLSDGQTSNCKGDIEIGYDPSIDKKEFEIAKKWRENGIKIIFVRVGDDQYAENIKEIVGNDNTSILSVHDYSKLDKSVITGVAKKICSEEHF
;
A
#
# COMPACT_ATOMS: atom_id res chain seq x y z
N MET A 1 -4.03 5.75 17.79
CA MET A 1 -4.86 5.82 16.58
C MET A 1 -4.62 4.53 15.83
N PHE A 2 -5.66 3.83 15.39
CA PHE A 2 -5.56 2.51 14.75
C PHE A 2 -5.74 2.66 13.24
N THR A 3 -4.98 1.92 12.42
CA THR A 3 -4.89 2.15 10.96
C THR A 3 -5.79 1.24 10.12
N GLY A 4 -6.14 0.03 10.57
CA GLY A 4 -7.05 -0.88 9.85
C GLY A 4 -6.50 -1.37 8.52
N THR A 5 -5.18 -1.53 8.41
CA THR A 5 -4.48 -1.77 7.14
C THR A 5 -4.96 -3.05 6.44
N TYR A 6 -5.14 -4.17 7.16
CA TYR A 6 -5.64 -5.40 6.55
C TYR A 6 -7.01 -5.24 5.90
N ASP A 7 -7.96 -4.59 6.59
CA ASP A 7 -9.32 -4.42 6.07
C ASP A 7 -9.32 -3.55 4.80
N ALA A 8 -8.47 -2.52 4.74
CA ALA A 8 -8.30 -1.71 3.54
C ALA A 8 -7.76 -2.52 2.36
N TYR A 9 -6.80 -3.42 2.60
CA TYR A 9 -6.27 -4.30 1.55
C TYR A 9 -7.29 -5.33 1.10
N LYS A 10 -8.07 -5.89 2.04
CA LYS A 10 -9.16 -6.81 1.70
C LYS A 10 -10.22 -6.14 0.83
N LEU A 11 -10.64 -4.92 1.17
CA LEU A 11 -11.57 -4.13 0.35
C LEU A 11 -10.99 -3.85 -1.05
N GLY A 12 -9.71 -3.49 -1.12
CA GLY A 12 -9.02 -3.31 -2.41
C GLY A 12 -9.03 -4.58 -3.25
N GLN A 13 -8.83 -5.75 -2.63
CA GLN A 13 -8.88 -7.03 -3.33
C GLN A 13 -10.28 -7.31 -3.90
N GLU A 14 -11.33 -7.11 -3.09
CA GLU A 14 -12.72 -7.27 -3.54
C GLU A 14 -13.06 -6.34 -4.71
N MET A 15 -12.52 -5.11 -4.74
CA MET A 15 -12.69 -4.18 -5.85
C MET A 15 -11.94 -4.64 -7.12
N LEU A 16 -10.75 -5.22 -6.97
CA LEU A 16 -9.90 -5.63 -8.09
C LEU A 16 -10.30 -6.97 -8.71
N ASP A 17 -10.87 -7.87 -7.92
CA ASP A 17 -11.31 -9.22 -8.35
C ASP A 17 -12.52 -9.15 -9.30
N GLY A 18 -13.31 -8.07 -9.24
CA GLY A 18 -14.45 -7.85 -10.13
C GLY A 18 -14.16 -6.96 -11.35
N ASP A 19 -12.92 -6.51 -11.51
CA ASP A 19 -12.51 -5.60 -12.57
C ASP A 19 -11.79 -6.38 -13.69
N ASP A 20 -12.17 -6.20 -14.95
CA ASP A 20 -11.58 -6.90 -16.11
C ASP A 20 -10.62 -6.00 -16.91
N SER A 21 -10.15 -4.88 -16.35
CA SER A 21 -9.24 -3.97 -17.06
C SER A 21 -7.88 -4.61 -17.33
N ASP A 22 -7.31 -4.29 -18.49
CA ASP A 22 -5.99 -4.79 -18.93
C ASP A 22 -4.83 -4.35 -18.01
N SER A 23 -5.00 -3.23 -17.29
CA SER A 23 -4.01 -2.69 -16.36
C SER A 23 -4.68 -2.10 -15.14
N LYS A 24 -4.12 -2.39 -13.95
CA LYS A 24 -4.63 -1.96 -12.66
C LYS A 24 -3.51 -1.39 -11.81
N VAL A 25 -3.80 -0.28 -11.12
CA VAL A 25 -2.88 0.36 -10.19
C VAL A 25 -3.57 0.60 -8.86
N VAL A 26 -2.92 0.20 -7.77
CA VAL A 26 -3.31 0.54 -6.40
C VAL A 26 -2.38 1.63 -5.90
N VAL A 27 -2.96 2.74 -5.41
CA VAL A 27 -2.21 3.80 -4.74
C VAL A 27 -2.50 3.73 -3.25
N VAL A 28 -1.47 3.47 -2.44
CA VAL A 28 -1.57 3.39 -0.99
C VAL A 28 -1.01 4.66 -0.37
N LEU A 29 -1.78 5.35 0.46
CA LEU A 29 -1.34 6.52 1.21
C LEU A 29 -1.29 6.15 2.70
N SER A 30 -0.09 6.03 3.26
CA SER A 30 0.11 5.59 4.65
C SER A 30 1.53 5.90 5.14
N ASP A 31 1.74 5.90 6.45
CA ASP A 31 3.05 5.91 7.11
C ASP A 31 3.74 4.53 7.12
N GLY A 32 3.02 3.46 6.72
CA GLY A 32 3.50 2.08 6.74
C GLY A 32 3.19 1.31 8.02
N GLN A 33 2.45 1.90 8.97
CA GLN A 33 2.01 1.22 10.17
C GLN A 33 0.89 0.20 9.86
N THR A 34 1.09 -1.05 10.27
CA THR A 34 0.18 -2.18 9.97
C THR A 34 -0.68 -2.60 11.15
N SER A 35 -1.23 -1.63 11.91
CA SER A 35 -2.12 -1.96 13.05
C SER A 35 -3.53 -2.27 12.57
N ASN A 36 -4.06 -3.46 12.89
CA ASN A 36 -5.44 -3.81 12.56
C ASN A 36 -6.43 -3.23 13.58
N CYS A 37 -7.61 -2.80 13.12
CA CYS A 37 -8.68 -2.24 13.95
C CYS A 37 -9.60 -3.37 14.46
N LYS A 38 -9.89 -3.38 15.77
CA LYS A 38 -10.89 -4.21 16.49
C LYS A 38 -10.68 -5.75 16.48
N GLY A 39 -10.15 -6.28 17.58
CA GLY A 39 -10.27 -7.71 17.92
C GLY A 39 -9.17 -8.29 18.82
N ASP A 40 -8.01 -7.64 18.85
CA ASP A 40 -6.80 -8.23 19.44
C ASP A 40 -6.72 -8.19 20.98
N ILE A 41 -7.74 -7.64 21.64
CA ILE A 41 -7.84 -7.67 23.11
C ILE A 41 -8.70 -8.85 23.61
N GLU A 42 -9.40 -9.58 22.72
CA GLU A 42 -10.28 -10.69 23.14
C GLU A 42 -9.84 -12.09 22.69
N ILE A 43 -8.86 -12.22 21.78
CA ILE A 43 -8.33 -13.54 21.40
C ILE A 43 -6.81 -13.43 21.22
N GLY A 44 -6.06 -13.72 22.28
CA GLY A 44 -4.63 -14.07 22.26
C GLY A 44 -3.81 -13.48 21.13
N TYR A 45 -3.60 -12.16 21.15
CA TYR A 45 -2.72 -11.48 20.19
C TYR A 45 -1.31 -12.04 20.30
N ASP A 46 -0.96 -12.86 19.32
CA ASP A 46 0.41 -13.18 19.01
C ASP A 46 0.89 -12.13 17.99
N PRO A 47 1.90 -11.30 18.30
CA PRO A 47 2.47 -10.32 17.37
C PRO A 47 3.12 -10.98 16.13
N SER A 48 3.16 -12.31 16.07
CA SER A 48 3.49 -13.11 14.89
C SER A 48 2.28 -13.45 14.00
N ILE A 49 1.05 -13.06 14.37
CA ILE A 49 -0.17 -13.24 13.55
C ILE A 49 -0.02 -12.41 12.27
N ASP A 50 0.44 -13.12 11.25
CA ASP A 50 0.40 -12.88 9.82
C ASP A 50 0.02 -11.45 9.41
N LYS A 51 1.01 -10.74 8.89
CA LYS A 51 0.87 -9.53 8.07
C LYS A 51 0.14 -9.87 6.77
N LYS A 52 -1.14 -10.26 6.87
CA LYS A 52 -1.98 -10.75 5.76
C LYS A 52 -2.12 -9.73 4.65
N GLU A 53 -2.01 -8.44 4.96
CA GLU A 53 -1.91 -7.36 3.99
C GLU A 53 -0.71 -7.53 3.05
N PHE A 54 0.40 -8.12 3.51
CA PHE A 54 1.56 -8.40 2.66
C PHE A 54 1.28 -9.55 1.69
N GLU A 55 0.54 -10.58 2.12
CA GLU A 55 0.10 -11.64 1.22
C GLU A 55 -0.88 -11.13 0.17
N ILE A 56 -1.78 -10.20 0.52
CA ILE A 56 -2.65 -9.53 -0.45
C ILE A 56 -1.82 -8.68 -1.42
N ALA A 57 -0.89 -7.86 -0.91
CA ALA A 57 0.00 -7.05 -1.74
C ALA A 57 0.84 -7.91 -2.69
N LYS A 58 1.35 -9.05 -2.21
CA LYS A 58 2.08 -10.03 -3.01
C LYS A 58 1.22 -10.59 -4.13
N LYS A 59 -0.01 -11.02 -3.84
CA LYS A 59 -0.96 -11.50 -4.86
C LYS A 59 -1.27 -10.44 -5.91
N TRP A 60 -1.47 -9.19 -5.49
CA TRP A 60 -1.66 -8.07 -6.44
C TRP A 60 -0.48 -7.97 -7.40
N ARG A 61 0.75 -7.97 -6.90
CA ARG A 61 1.96 -7.92 -7.74
C ARG A 61 2.08 -9.13 -8.66
N GLU A 62 1.82 -10.33 -8.14
CA GLU A 62 1.83 -11.59 -8.93
C GLU A 62 0.79 -11.56 -10.06
N ASN A 63 -0.34 -10.87 -9.85
CA ASN A 63 -1.38 -10.66 -10.84
C ASN A 63 -1.12 -9.44 -11.76
N GLY A 64 0.09 -8.87 -11.74
CA GLY A 64 0.47 -7.73 -12.59
C GLY A 64 -0.12 -6.38 -12.15
N ILE A 65 -0.72 -6.30 -10.96
CA ILE A 65 -1.25 -5.05 -10.41
C ILE A 65 -0.09 -4.24 -9.83
N LYS A 66 0.07 -3.01 -10.32
CA LYS A 66 1.11 -2.09 -9.84
C LYS A 66 0.69 -1.47 -8.52
N ILE A 67 1.60 -1.43 -7.55
CA ILE A 67 1.36 -0.79 -6.24
C ILE A 67 2.25 0.43 -6.15
N ILE A 68 1.67 1.63 -6.05
CA ILE A 68 2.39 2.87 -5.76
C ILE A 68 2.15 3.23 -4.30
N PHE A 69 3.22 3.34 -3.52
CA PHE A 69 3.13 3.67 -2.11
C PHE A 69 3.54 5.12 -1.86
N VAL A 70 2.61 5.93 -1.38
CA VAL A 70 2.86 7.29 -0.91
C VAL A 70 3.10 7.21 0.61
N ARG A 71 4.39 7.19 0.98
CA ARG A 71 4.84 7.22 2.37
C ARG A 71 4.59 8.61 2.95
N VAL A 72 3.80 8.69 4.01
CA VAL A 72 3.50 9.95 4.71
C VAL A 72 4.19 9.97 6.07
N GLY A 73 4.94 11.03 6.36
CA GLY A 73 5.66 11.19 7.62
C GLY A 73 7.06 10.56 7.62
N ASP A 74 7.42 9.98 8.77
CA ASP A 74 8.78 9.49 9.06
C ASP A 74 9.02 8.07 8.55
N ASP A 75 10.29 7.64 8.53
CA ASP A 75 10.72 6.36 7.96
C ASP A 75 10.69 5.18 8.93
N GLN A 76 9.88 5.26 9.98
CA GLN A 76 9.86 4.26 11.05
C GLN A 76 9.43 2.87 10.56
N TYR A 77 8.63 2.81 9.49
CA TYR A 77 8.06 1.57 8.96
C TYR A 77 8.56 1.23 7.54
N ALA A 78 9.76 1.68 7.17
CA ALA A 78 10.37 1.48 5.86
C ALA A 78 10.25 0.04 5.32
N GLU A 79 10.53 -0.94 6.18
CA GLU A 79 10.56 -2.36 5.79
C GLU A 79 9.17 -2.90 5.48
N ASN A 80 8.13 -2.44 6.17
CA ASN A 80 6.75 -2.79 5.82
C ASN A 80 6.36 -2.24 4.45
N ILE A 81 6.78 -1.00 4.16
CA ILE A 81 6.51 -0.35 2.87
C ILE A 81 7.21 -1.11 1.74
N LYS A 82 8.48 -1.49 1.94
CA LYS A 82 9.23 -2.30 0.97
C LYS A 82 8.56 -3.64 0.71
N GLU A 83 8.08 -4.31 1.75
CA GLU A 83 7.37 -5.59 1.62
C GLU A 83 6.06 -5.43 0.82
N ILE A 84 5.35 -4.31 1.01
CA ILE A 84 4.13 -3.96 0.25
C ILE A 84 4.39 -3.64 -1.22
N VAL A 85 5.55 -3.05 -1.57
CA VAL A 85 5.89 -2.78 -2.99
C VAL A 85 6.77 -3.87 -3.60
N GLY A 86 7.07 -4.95 -2.89
CA GLY A 86 7.91 -6.04 -3.39
C GLY A 86 9.37 -5.64 -3.61
N ASN A 87 9.91 -4.78 -2.73
CA ASN A 87 11.25 -4.19 -2.80
C ASN A 87 11.50 -3.27 -4.00
N ASP A 88 10.47 -2.89 -4.77
CA ASP A 88 10.59 -1.86 -5.79
C ASP A 88 10.55 -0.44 -5.18
N ASN A 89 11.74 0.06 -4.83
CA ASN A 89 11.88 1.43 -4.30
C ASN A 89 11.42 2.51 -5.29
N THR A 90 11.34 2.21 -6.59
CA THR A 90 10.84 3.17 -7.59
C THR A 90 9.34 3.33 -7.52
N SER A 91 8.62 2.43 -6.84
CA SER A 91 7.18 2.54 -6.58
C SER A 91 6.84 3.33 -5.31
N ILE A 92 7.85 3.78 -4.55
CA ILE A 92 7.68 4.58 -3.34
C ILE A 92 7.79 6.08 -3.66
N LEU A 93 6.89 6.87 -3.10
CA LEU A 93 6.92 8.33 -3.09
C LEU A 93 6.85 8.81 -1.64
N SER A 94 7.79 9.66 -1.21
CA SER A 94 7.84 10.13 0.18
C SER A 94 7.31 11.54 0.32
N VAL A 95 6.47 11.74 1.34
CA VAL A 95 5.87 13.01 1.71
C VAL A 95 6.11 13.23 3.20
N HIS A 96 7.08 14.08 3.54
CA HIS A 96 7.49 14.30 4.93
C HIS A 96 6.54 15.19 5.74
N ASP A 97 5.58 15.84 5.08
CA ASP A 97 4.67 16.80 5.72
C ASP A 97 3.26 16.60 5.19
N TYR A 98 2.30 16.33 6.08
CA TYR A 98 0.90 16.09 5.74
C TYR A 98 0.27 17.25 4.95
N SER A 99 0.76 18.48 5.16
CA SER A 99 0.34 19.67 4.41
C SER A 99 0.84 19.70 2.96
N LYS A 100 1.79 18.83 2.60
CA LYS A 100 2.38 18.70 1.26
C LYS A 100 1.78 17.57 0.44
N LEU A 101 0.64 17.00 0.85
CA LEU A 101 -0.24 16.28 -0.06
C LEU A 101 -0.88 17.27 -1.06
N ASP A 102 -0.04 17.94 -1.82
CA ASP A 102 -0.40 18.99 -2.76
C ASP A 102 -0.37 18.44 -4.20
N LYS A 103 -0.55 19.34 -5.18
CA LYS A 103 -0.52 18.97 -6.60
C LYS A 103 0.77 18.27 -7.03
N SER A 104 1.90 18.47 -6.35
CA SER A 104 3.17 17.82 -6.69
C SER A 104 3.16 16.33 -6.37
N VAL A 105 2.51 15.91 -5.28
CA VAL A 105 2.33 14.49 -4.92
C VAL A 105 1.41 13.81 -5.92
N ILE A 106 0.27 14.42 -6.23
CA ILE A 106 -0.66 13.93 -7.25
C ILE A 106 0.05 13.81 -8.60
N THR A 107 0.85 14.82 -8.97
CA THR A 107 1.66 14.78 -10.20
C THR A 107 2.70 13.67 -10.17
N GLY A 108 3.34 13.42 -9.03
CA GLY A 108 4.31 12.34 -8.85
C GLY A 108 3.67 10.96 -8.99
N VAL A 109 2.51 10.76 -8.38
CA VAL A 109 1.70 9.53 -8.53
C VAL A 109 1.28 9.36 -10.00
N ALA A 110 0.71 10.39 -10.62
CA ALA A 110 0.31 10.35 -12.02
C ALA A 110 1.48 10.00 -12.95
N LYS A 111 2.67 10.57 -12.71
CA LYS A 111 3.87 10.20 -13.46
C LYS A 111 4.25 8.74 -13.29
N LYS A 112 4.20 8.19 -12.08
CA LYS A 112 4.51 6.76 -11.82
C LYS A 112 3.47 5.81 -12.46
N ILE A 113 2.22 6.24 -12.56
CA ILE A 113 1.17 5.52 -13.31
C ILE A 113 1.48 5.57 -14.80
N CYS A 114 1.75 6.76 -15.35
CA CYS A 114 1.90 6.99 -16.78
C CYS A 114 3.30 6.69 -17.34
N SER A 115 4.32 6.45 -16.50
CA SER A 115 5.70 6.24 -16.95
C SER A 115 5.97 4.86 -17.55
N GLU A 116 4.93 4.03 -17.73
CA GLU A 116 5.00 2.77 -18.48
C GLU A 116 4.17 2.89 -19.76
N GLU A 117 4.64 3.73 -20.68
CA GLU A 117 4.54 3.41 -22.10
C GLU A 117 5.94 2.96 -22.55
N HIS A 118 5.99 1.78 -23.18
CA HIS A 118 7.13 1.10 -23.82
C HIS A 118 7.98 0.15 -22.96
N PHE A 119 7.65 -1.14 -23.02
CA PHE A 119 8.53 -2.20 -23.57
C PHE A 119 7.69 -3.31 -24.22
#